data_AF-A0A444US64-F1
#
_entry.id   AF-A0A444US64-F1
#
_cell.length_a   1.000
_cell.length_b   1.000
_cell.length_c   1.000
_cell.angle_alpha   90.00
_cell.angle_beta   90.00
_cell.angle_gamma   90.00
#
_symmetry.space_group_name_H-M   'P 1'
#
loop_
_entity.id
_entity.type
_entity.pdbx_description
1 polymer ?
#
loop_
_entity_poly.entity_id
_entity_poly.type
_entity_poly.pdbx_seq_one_letter_code
_entity_poly.pdbx_strand_id
1 'polypeptide(L)'
;MYEVSYTGQSGAAHSLYDIVFIATPLHPGISDISFPNFSPPIPSHFSGRYHQTVATLVQGRLNTSYFGLHFSGDSRVSEVLMMEREGLAVHSVSSLDPVTVPQGYSRPPASQPKVWKVFSPAPLSEAQLGALFLSRDAVSETRWLAYPTYTLPRGLPPVVLHDRLYYLSGIEWAASAMEMSAIAARNAVLLAHHRWHGTEDRTDQEDLHSRLKNEL
;
A
#
# COMPACT_ATOMS: atom_id res chain seq x y z
N MET A 1 13.90 24.49 -12.07
CA MET A 1 12.60 24.25 -12.75
C MET A 1 12.69 22.90 -13.46
N TYR A 2 11.64 22.11 -13.35
CA TYR A 2 11.49 20.79 -13.94
C TYR A 2 10.42 20.81 -15.02
N GLU A 3 10.63 20.05 -16.08
CA GLU A 3 9.60 19.70 -17.05
C GLU A 3 9.16 18.26 -16.80
N VAL A 4 7.87 18.04 -16.60
CA VAL A 4 7.29 16.72 -16.38
C VAL A 4 6.38 16.39 -17.55
N SER A 5 6.76 15.37 -18.31
CA SER A 5 5.99 14.83 -19.43
C SER A 5 5.18 13.62 -18.98
N TYR A 6 3.91 13.54 -19.39
CA TYR A 6 2.99 12.48 -19.00
C TYR A 6 1.97 12.17 -20.10
N THR A 7 1.37 10.98 -20.05
CA THR A 7 0.27 10.58 -20.93
C THR A 7 -1.04 10.55 -20.15
N GLY A 8 -1.93 11.49 -20.45
CA GLY A 8 -3.28 11.55 -19.87
C GLY A 8 -4.33 11.00 -20.83
N GLN A 9 -5.61 11.15 -20.46
CA GLN A 9 -6.74 10.72 -21.31
C GLN A 9 -6.78 11.43 -22.67
N SER A 10 -6.25 12.65 -22.75
CA SER A 10 -6.18 13.46 -23.98
C SER A 10 -4.89 13.26 -24.79
N GLY A 11 -4.03 12.29 -24.39
CA GLY A 11 -2.75 12.03 -25.04
C GLY A 11 -1.54 12.55 -24.25
N ALA A 12 -0.42 12.71 -24.95
CA ALA A 12 0.83 13.19 -24.36
C ALA A 12 0.77 14.70 -24.06
N ALA A 13 1.25 15.08 -22.88
CA ALA A 13 1.33 16.46 -22.42
C ALA A 13 2.60 16.67 -21.57
N HIS A 14 2.92 17.93 -21.28
CA HIS A 14 3.98 18.30 -20.34
C HIS A 14 3.57 19.52 -19.52
N SER A 15 4.24 19.73 -18.38
CA SER A 15 4.04 20.89 -17.51
C SER A 15 5.33 21.23 -16.76
N LEU A 16 5.46 22.50 -16.36
CA LEU A 16 6.63 22.99 -15.64
C LEU A 16 6.36 23.10 -14.14
N TYR A 17 7.33 22.70 -13.33
CA TYR A 17 7.24 22.68 -11.88
C TYR A 17 8.53 23.19 -11.23
N ASP A 18 8.41 23.98 -10.16
CA ASP A 18 9.57 24.41 -9.38
C ASP A 18 10.09 23.33 -8.42
N ILE A 19 9.17 22.51 -7.92
CA ILE A 19 9.41 21.42 -6.96
C ILE A 19 8.60 20.20 -7.41
N VAL A 20 9.21 19.02 -7.38
CA VAL A 20 8.56 17.75 -7.74
C VAL A 20 8.67 16.76 -6.58
N PHE A 21 7.56 16.13 -6.23
CA PHE A 21 7.48 15.06 -5.24
C PHE A 21 7.00 13.77 -5.91
N ILE A 22 7.75 12.69 -5.72
CA ILE A 22 7.42 11.37 -6.25
C ILE A 22 6.76 10.55 -5.14
N ALA A 23 5.44 10.40 -5.25
CA ALA A 23 4.58 9.70 -4.28
C ALA A 23 4.13 8.32 -4.80
N THR A 24 4.98 7.66 -5.59
CA THR A 24 4.76 6.30 -6.08
C THR A 24 6.06 5.52 -5.99
N PRO A 25 6.06 4.21 -5.64
CA PRO A 25 7.26 3.40 -5.64
C PRO A 25 7.96 3.40 -6.99
N LEU A 26 9.22 3.83 -7.00
CA LEU A 26 10.12 3.71 -8.15
C LEU A 26 10.62 2.27 -8.25
N HIS A 27 9.77 1.38 -8.76
CA HIS A 27 10.02 -0.07 -8.82
C HIS A 27 9.43 -0.66 -10.12
N PRO A 28 10.09 -1.68 -10.72
CA PRO A 28 9.57 -2.33 -11.91
C PRO A 28 8.15 -2.90 -11.68
N GLY A 29 7.24 -2.62 -12.60
CA GLY A 29 5.85 -3.09 -12.53
C GLY A 29 4.91 -2.28 -11.64
N ILE A 30 5.41 -1.22 -10.98
CA ILE A 30 4.58 -0.25 -10.24
C ILE A 30 4.56 1.10 -10.96
N SER A 31 5.73 1.63 -11.30
CA SER A 31 5.88 2.94 -11.94
C SER A 31 6.65 2.82 -13.24
N ASP A 32 6.27 3.61 -14.24
CA ASP A 32 7.04 3.82 -15.46
C ASP A 32 7.50 5.29 -15.52
N ILE A 33 8.48 5.63 -14.68
CA ILE A 33 9.03 6.98 -14.55
C ILE A 33 10.51 6.91 -14.91
N SER A 34 10.95 7.83 -15.78
CA SER A 34 12.35 7.99 -16.15
C SER A 34 12.85 9.40 -15.86
N PHE A 35 14.16 9.52 -15.65
CA PHE A 35 14.83 10.77 -15.32
C PHE A 35 15.88 11.10 -16.39
N PRO A 36 15.46 11.53 -17.59
CA PRO A 36 16.40 11.88 -18.65
C PRO A 36 17.17 13.17 -18.28
N ASN A 37 18.38 13.30 -18.81
CA ASN A 37 19.18 14.53 -18.74
C ASN A 37 19.64 14.96 -17.32
N PHE A 38 19.69 14.04 -16.36
CA PHE A 38 20.29 14.28 -15.04
C PHE A 38 21.77 13.90 -15.01
N SER A 39 22.57 14.72 -14.32
CA SER A 39 23.98 14.45 -14.00
C SER A 39 24.25 14.76 -12.53
N PRO A 40 24.55 13.77 -11.68
CA PRO A 40 24.64 12.34 -11.99
C PRO A 40 23.26 11.74 -12.37
N PRO A 41 23.23 10.59 -13.07
CA PRO A 41 21.99 9.92 -13.43
C PRO A 41 21.19 9.51 -12.18
N ILE A 42 19.87 9.71 -12.23
CA ILE A 42 18.94 9.22 -11.19
C ILE A 42 18.40 7.86 -11.64
N PRO A 43 18.46 6.82 -10.79
CA PRO A 43 17.86 5.53 -11.11
C PRO A 43 16.34 5.68 -11.33
N SER A 44 15.84 5.15 -12.45
CA SER A 44 14.38 5.04 -12.65
C SER A 44 13.73 4.12 -11.62
N HIS A 45 14.47 3.10 -11.17
CA HIS A 45 14.00 2.12 -10.20
C HIS A 45 15.04 1.84 -9.12
N PHE A 46 14.56 1.51 -7.93
CA PHE A 46 15.36 0.93 -6.85
C PHE A 46 15.17 -0.58 -6.80
N SER A 47 16.24 -1.30 -6.46
CA SER A 47 16.25 -2.77 -6.39
C SER A 47 15.30 -3.31 -5.32
N GLY A 48 15.09 -4.62 -5.30
CA GLY A 48 14.25 -5.30 -4.31
C GLY A 48 13.07 -6.02 -4.94
N ARG A 49 12.26 -6.63 -4.07
CA ARG A 49 11.07 -7.40 -4.48
C ARG A 49 9.87 -6.88 -3.70
N TYR A 50 8.72 -6.84 -4.35
CA TYR A 50 7.43 -6.63 -3.71
C TYR A 50 6.69 -7.96 -3.55
N HIS A 51 5.93 -8.09 -2.47
CA HIS A 51 4.95 -9.15 -2.30
C HIS A 51 3.77 -8.88 -3.22
N GLN A 52 3.46 -9.83 -4.10
CA GLN A 52 2.19 -9.83 -4.80
C GLN A 52 1.09 -10.33 -3.87
N THR A 53 -0.05 -9.66 -3.89
CA THR A 53 -1.26 -10.12 -3.21
C THR A 53 -2.42 -10.02 -4.18
N VAL A 54 -3.36 -10.96 -4.05
CA VAL A 54 -4.62 -10.96 -4.78
C VAL A 54 -5.73 -10.69 -3.79
N ALA A 55 -6.53 -9.67 -4.07
CA ALA A 55 -7.76 -9.35 -3.37
C ALA A 55 -8.93 -9.91 -4.19
N THR A 56 -9.64 -10.90 -3.66
CA THR A 56 -10.84 -11.45 -4.27
C THR A 56 -12.05 -11.02 -3.45
N LEU A 57 -12.93 -10.22 -4.04
CA LEU A 57 -14.25 -9.91 -3.50
C LEU A 57 -15.25 -10.97 -3.95
N VAL A 58 -15.96 -11.55 -2.99
CA VAL A 58 -16.97 -12.59 -3.23
C VAL A 58 -18.27 -12.17 -2.56
N GLN A 59 -19.32 -11.99 -3.35
CA GLN A 59 -20.68 -11.97 -2.83
C GLN A 59 -21.14 -13.42 -2.68
N GLY A 60 -21.32 -13.88 -1.45
CA GLY A 60 -21.66 -15.28 -1.22
C GLY A 60 -21.76 -15.68 0.24
N ARG A 61 -22.05 -16.96 0.46
CA ARG A 61 -22.13 -17.57 1.80
C ARG A 61 -20.86 -18.34 2.10
N LEU A 62 -20.15 -17.95 3.16
CA LEU A 62 -18.89 -18.57 3.56
C LEU A 62 -19.12 -20.00 4.07
N ASN A 63 -18.24 -20.93 3.69
CA ASN A 63 -18.16 -22.25 4.28
C ASN A 63 -17.35 -22.17 5.57
N THR A 64 -18.00 -21.92 6.70
CA THR A 64 -17.33 -21.77 7.99
C THR A 64 -16.64 -23.05 8.47
N SER A 65 -17.15 -24.22 8.07
CA SER A 65 -16.54 -25.52 8.33
C SER A 65 -15.17 -25.68 7.67
N TYR A 66 -14.87 -24.95 6.58
CA TYR A 66 -13.54 -24.93 5.96
C TYR A 66 -12.46 -24.49 6.97
N PHE A 67 -12.81 -23.58 7.88
CA PHE A 67 -11.91 -23.06 8.91
C PHE A 67 -11.98 -23.85 10.22
N GLY A 68 -12.66 -25.00 10.24
CA GLY A 68 -12.91 -25.78 11.47
C GLY A 68 -13.84 -25.06 12.45
N LEU A 69 -14.61 -24.08 11.98
CA LEU A 69 -15.48 -23.28 12.82
C LEU A 69 -16.91 -23.83 12.77
N HIS A 70 -17.38 -24.35 13.90
CA HIS A 70 -18.76 -24.81 14.06
C HIS A 70 -19.58 -23.72 14.74
N PHE A 71 -20.46 -23.07 13.99
CA PHE A 71 -21.27 -21.96 14.50
C PHE A 71 -22.73 -22.35 14.68
N SER A 72 -23.29 -22.01 15.84
CA SER A 72 -24.72 -21.75 16.00
C SER A 72 -25.10 -20.46 15.28
N GLY A 73 -26.32 -20.39 14.75
CA GLY A 73 -26.75 -19.49 13.65
C GLY A 73 -26.38 -18.00 13.73
N ASP A 74 -26.19 -17.44 14.93
CA ASP A 74 -25.91 -16.02 15.14
C ASP A 74 -24.42 -15.63 15.16
N SER A 75 -23.51 -16.55 14.85
CA SER A 75 -22.08 -16.21 14.87
C SER A 75 -21.70 -15.13 13.86
N ARG A 76 -21.04 -14.09 14.38
CA ARG A 76 -20.63 -12.90 13.64
C ARG A 76 -19.15 -12.97 13.26
N VAL A 77 -18.72 -14.05 12.59
CA VAL A 77 -17.37 -14.03 12.00
C VAL A 77 -17.30 -12.87 11.03
N SER A 78 -16.43 -11.93 11.41
CA SER A 78 -16.06 -10.78 10.62
C SER A 78 -14.76 -11.02 9.88
N GLU A 79 -13.89 -11.86 10.43
CA GLU A 79 -12.52 -11.97 9.98
C GLU A 79 -11.91 -13.30 10.39
N VAL A 80 -11.16 -13.89 9.46
CA VAL A 80 -10.29 -15.04 9.67
C VAL A 80 -8.92 -14.64 9.20
N LEU A 81 -7.94 -14.63 10.11
CA LEU A 81 -6.54 -14.34 9.81
C LEU A 81 -5.74 -15.63 9.93
N MET A 82 -4.88 -15.89 8.96
CA MET A 82 -4.04 -17.07 8.96
C MET A 82 -2.58 -16.69 9.15
N MET A 83 -1.88 -17.51 9.93
CA MET A 83 -0.42 -17.47 10.01
C MET A 83 0.16 -17.98 8.69
N GLU A 84 1.17 -17.30 8.18
CA GLU A 84 1.84 -17.68 6.94
C GLU A 84 2.43 -19.09 7.06
N ARG A 85 2.11 -19.95 6.09
CA ARG A 85 2.62 -21.31 5.98
C ARG A 85 2.69 -21.71 4.51
N GLU A 86 3.70 -22.47 4.12
CA GLU A 86 3.76 -23.04 2.77
C GLU A 86 2.50 -23.87 2.44
N GLY A 87 1.99 -23.69 1.22
CA GLY A 87 0.81 -24.39 0.72
C GLY A 87 -0.53 -23.79 1.17
N LEU A 88 -0.54 -22.70 1.92
CA LEU A 88 -1.77 -22.02 2.32
C LEU A 88 -2.42 -21.29 1.13
N ALA A 89 -3.70 -21.55 0.86
CA ALA A 89 -4.41 -20.97 -0.28
C ALA A 89 -4.81 -19.50 -0.07
N VAL A 90 -5.01 -19.07 1.18
CA VAL A 90 -5.50 -17.74 1.55
C VAL A 90 -4.78 -17.23 2.79
N HIS A 91 -4.54 -15.93 2.88
CA HIS A 91 -3.96 -15.27 4.06
C HIS A 91 -5.02 -14.74 5.02
N SER A 92 -6.13 -14.23 4.48
CA SER A 92 -7.25 -13.76 5.29
C SER A 92 -8.56 -13.78 4.54
N VAL A 93 -9.66 -13.84 5.31
CA VAL A 93 -11.03 -13.71 4.82
C VAL A 93 -11.77 -12.75 5.74
N SER A 94 -12.24 -11.62 5.23
CA SER A 94 -12.90 -10.59 6.02
C SER A 94 -14.24 -10.20 5.39
N SER A 95 -15.30 -10.10 6.19
CA SER A 95 -16.58 -9.58 5.73
C SER A 95 -16.51 -8.07 5.56
N LEU A 96 -17.02 -7.56 4.45
CA LEU A 96 -17.07 -6.14 4.16
C LEU A 96 -18.44 -5.54 4.50
N ASP A 97 -18.41 -4.33 5.06
CA ASP A 97 -19.60 -3.48 5.17
C ASP A 97 -19.72 -2.59 3.93
N PRO A 98 -20.93 -2.07 3.64
CA PRO A 98 -21.13 -1.07 2.60
C PRO A 98 -20.27 0.17 2.85
N VAL A 99 -19.76 0.77 1.78
CA VAL A 99 -19.01 2.04 1.85
C VAL A 99 -19.89 3.14 2.46
N THR A 100 -21.15 3.20 2.04
CA THR A 100 -22.18 4.05 2.68
C THR A 100 -23.04 3.17 3.56
N VAL A 101 -22.82 3.23 4.87
CA VAL A 101 -23.54 2.41 5.86
C VAL A 101 -24.96 2.97 6.06
N PRO A 102 -26.02 2.23 5.67
CA PRO A 102 -27.39 2.69 5.86
C PRO A 102 -27.76 2.80 7.36
N GLN A 103 -28.68 3.69 7.69
CA GLN A 103 -29.23 3.75 9.05
C GLN A 103 -29.86 2.41 9.43
N GLY A 104 -29.52 1.87 10.61
CA GLY A 104 -30.00 0.58 11.08
C GLY A 104 -29.30 -0.63 10.46
N TYR A 105 -28.24 -0.44 9.67
CA TYR A 105 -27.45 -1.54 9.15
C TYR A 105 -26.81 -2.35 10.29
N SER A 106 -27.05 -3.66 10.28
CA SER A 106 -26.32 -4.62 11.06
C SER A 106 -25.68 -5.61 10.10
N ARG A 107 -24.38 -5.81 10.24
CA ARG A 107 -23.65 -6.80 9.45
C ARG A 107 -24.32 -8.17 9.58
N PRO A 108 -24.65 -8.85 8.46
CA PRO A 108 -25.24 -10.18 8.51
C PRO A 108 -24.30 -11.20 9.17
N PRO A 109 -24.84 -12.22 9.85
CA PRO A 109 -24.05 -13.32 10.40
C PRO A 109 -23.32 -14.06 9.27
N ALA A 110 -22.25 -14.79 9.60
CA ALA A 110 -21.45 -15.49 8.60
C ALA A 110 -22.22 -16.59 7.83
N SER A 111 -23.31 -17.07 8.43
CA SER A 111 -24.26 -18.04 7.88
C SER A 111 -25.11 -17.47 6.74
N GLN A 112 -25.13 -16.15 6.53
CA GLN A 112 -25.90 -15.49 5.48
C GLN A 112 -25.00 -14.97 4.35
N PRO A 113 -25.52 -14.87 3.11
CA PRO A 113 -24.80 -14.24 2.01
C PRO A 113 -24.44 -12.78 2.31
N LYS A 114 -23.18 -12.42 2.07
CA LYS A 114 -22.66 -11.04 2.15
C LYS A 114 -21.40 -10.90 1.30
N VAL A 115 -20.82 -9.71 1.28
CA VAL A 115 -19.56 -9.47 0.59
C VAL A 115 -18.40 -9.85 1.50
N TRP A 116 -17.52 -10.68 0.98
CA TRP A 116 -16.28 -11.10 1.61
C TRP A 116 -15.11 -10.64 0.78
N LYS A 117 -14.03 -10.23 1.44
CA LYS A 117 -12.72 -10.01 0.85
C LYS A 117 -11.82 -11.15 1.25
N VAL A 118 -11.19 -11.79 0.28
CA VAL A 118 -10.19 -12.82 0.50
C VAL A 118 -8.85 -12.29 0.01
N PHE A 119 -7.82 -12.35 0.85
CA PHE A 119 -6.44 -12.14 0.39
C PHE A 119 -5.75 -13.47 0.18
N SER A 120 -5.08 -13.64 -0.96
CA SER A 120 -4.32 -14.84 -1.32
C SER A 120 -3.02 -14.47 -2.03
N PRO A 121 -2.01 -15.36 -2.05
CA PRO A 121 -0.75 -15.10 -2.75
C PRO A 121 -0.91 -15.15 -4.29
N ALA A 122 -1.95 -15.84 -4.76
CA ALA A 122 -2.25 -16.04 -6.17
C ALA A 122 -3.78 -16.08 -6.41
N PRO A 123 -4.24 -15.94 -7.66
CA PRO A 123 -5.65 -16.09 -8.03
C PRO A 123 -6.24 -17.40 -7.50
N LEU A 124 -7.45 -17.33 -6.95
CA LEU A 124 -8.12 -18.52 -6.41
C LEU A 124 -8.73 -19.34 -7.54
N SER A 125 -8.39 -20.63 -7.59
CA SER A 125 -9.05 -21.58 -8.49
C SER A 125 -10.52 -21.78 -8.12
N GLU A 126 -11.33 -22.23 -9.08
CA GLU A 126 -12.72 -22.60 -8.83
C GLU A 126 -12.88 -23.65 -7.72
N ALA A 127 -11.95 -24.60 -7.63
CA ALA A 127 -11.96 -25.59 -6.55
C ALA A 127 -11.72 -24.95 -5.17
N GLN A 128 -10.78 -24.01 -5.07
CA GLN A 128 -10.52 -23.27 -3.81
C GLN A 128 -11.72 -22.38 -3.44
N LEU A 129 -12.30 -21.67 -4.41
CA LEU A 129 -13.50 -20.87 -4.17
C LEU A 129 -14.69 -21.73 -3.75
N GLY A 130 -14.88 -22.90 -4.38
CA GLY A 130 -15.92 -23.87 -4.00
C GLY A 130 -15.70 -24.50 -2.62
N ALA A 131 -14.45 -24.61 -2.17
CA ALA A 131 -14.14 -25.03 -0.80
C ALA A 131 -14.44 -23.92 0.23
N LEU A 132 -14.14 -22.66 -0.12
CA LEU A 132 -14.31 -21.49 0.75
C LEU A 132 -15.76 -21.01 0.86
N PHE A 133 -16.57 -21.17 -0.19
CA PHE A 133 -17.92 -20.60 -0.26
C PHE A 133 -18.95 -21.67 -0.63
N LEU A 134 -20.01 -21.76 0.17
CA LEU A 134 -21.16 -22.64 -0.06
C LEU A 134 -22.03 -22.15 -1.24
N SER A 135 -22.05 -20.84 -1.47
CA SER A 135 -22.72 -20.21 -2.62
C SER A 135 -22.00 -18.92 -2.99
N ARG A 136 -22.03 -18.57 -4.27
CA ARG A 136 -21.37 -17.40 -4.85
C ARG A 136 -22.30 -16.79 -5.91
N ASP A 137 -22.58 -15.50 -5.78
CA ASP A 137 -23.39 -14.74 -6.74
C ASP A 137 -22.50 -13.92 -7.67
N ALA A 138 -21.40 -13.37 -7.13
CA ALA A 138 -20.43 -12.57 -7.87
C ALA A 138 -19.03 -12.74 -7.29
N VAL A 139 -18.03 -12.71 -8.16
CA VAL A 139 -16.60 -12.75 -7.80
C VAL A 139 -15.88 -11.67 -8.60
N SER A 140 -15.07 -10.86 -7.93
CA SER A 140 -14.21 -9.84 -8.54
C SER A 140 -12.81 -9.96 -7.99
N GLU A 141 -11.81 -9.96 -8.85
CA GLU A 141 -10.41 -10.12 -8.48
C GLU A 141 -9.61 -8.86 -8.81
N THR A 142 -8.69 -8.48 -7.93
CA THR A 142 -7.66 -7.48 -8.21
C THR A 142 -6.31 -7.99 -7.72
N ARG A 143 -5.30 -7.88 -8.57
CA ARG A 143 -3.90 -8.24 -8.26
C ARG A 143 -3.12 -6.96 -8.06
N TRP A 144 -2.28 -6.92 -7.03
CA TRP A 144 -1.37 -5.79 -6.84
C TRP A 144 -0.06 -6.23 -6.17
N LEU A 145 0.96 -5.37 -6.32
CA LEU A 145 2.18 -5.42 -5.53
C LEU A 145 1.91 -4.66 -4.22
N ALA A 146 1.79 -5.38 -3.11
CA ALA A 146 1.23 -4.85 -1.87
C ALA A 146 2.25 -4.08 -1.04
N TYR A 147 3.43 -4.67 -0.81
CA TYR A 147 4.49 -4.10 0.02
C TYR A 147 5.84 -4.74 -0.30
N PRO A 148 6.96 -4.06 -0.03
CA PRO A 148 8.30 -4.60 -0.23
C PRO A 148 8.62 -5.79 0.68
N THR A 149 9.43 -6.73 0.18
CA THR A 149 10.10 -7.75 0.99
C THR A 149 11.26 -7.10 1.73
N TYR A 150 11.23 -7.16 3.06
CA TYR A 150 12.30 -6.66 3.92
C TYR A 150 13.42 -7.69 4.03
N THR A 151 14.60 -7.34 3.54
CA THR A 151 15.83 -8.13 3.70
C THR A 151 16.94 -7.27 4.27
N LEU A 152 17.67 -7.79 5.25
CA LEU A 152 18.85 -7.15 5.82
C LEU A 152 20.13 -7.83 5.32
N PRO A 153 21.24 -7.09 5.13
CA PRO A 153 21.37 -5.63 5.23
C PRO A 153 20.92 -4.93 3.95
N ARG A 154 20.11 -3.86 4.06
CA ARG A 154 19.72 -3.05 2.92
C ARG A 154 19.59 -1.57 3.31
N GLY A 155 20.13 -0.70 2.47
CA GLY A 155 19.93 0.74 2.57
C GLY A 155 18.56 1.19 2.04
N LEU A 156 17.99 2.22 2.67
CA LEU A 156 16.77 2.86 2.20
C LEU A 156 17.07 3.75 0.98
N PRO A 157 16.14 3.85 0.01
CA PRO A 157 16.26 4.84 -1.04
C PRO A 157 16.36 6.26 -0.47
N PRO A 158 17.11 7.17 -1.12
CA PRO A 158 17.24 8.54 -0.66
C PRO A 158 15.91 9.30 -0.79
N VAL A 159 15.65 10.19 0.17
CA VAL A 159 14.49 11.11 0.13
C VAL A 159 14.69 12.24 -0.87
N VAL A 160 15.94 12.68 -1.09
CA VAL A 160 16.28 13.73 -2.07
C VAL A 160 16.96 13.05 -3.26
N LEU A 161 16.34 13.11 -4.44
CA LEU A 161 16.93 12.58 -5.68
C LEU A 161 17.78 13.62 -6.40
N HIS A 162 17.34 14.89 -6.36
CA HIS A 162 18.04 16.05 -6.92
C HIS A 162 17.53 17.33 -6.22
N ASP A 163 18.15 18.50 -6.46
CA ASP A 163 17.68 19.77 -5.91
C ASP A 163 16.20 20.01 -6.24
N ARG A 164 15.34 20.11 -5.22
CA ARG A 164 13.88 20.25 -5.37
C ARG A 164 13.16 19.07 -6.04
N LEU A 165 13.77 17.88 -6.08
CA LEU A 165 13.15 16.62 -6.51
C LEU A 165 13.23 15.59 -5.38
N TYR A 166 12.07 15.23 -4.82
CA TYR A 166 11.96 14.43 -3.61
C TYR A 166 11.25 13.10 -3.87
N TYR A 167 11.71 12.01 -3.24
CA TYR A 167 11.13 10.68 -3.32
C TYR A 167 10.54 10.25 -1.98
N LEU A 168 9.21 10.11 -1.94
CA LEU A 168 8.46 9.85 -0.72
C LEU A 168 8.30 8.35 -0.45
N SER A 169 7.95 7.58 -1.48
CA SER A 169 7.70 6.14 -1.38
C SER A 169 8.95 5.31 -1.06
N GLY A 170 10.13 5.94 -0.98
CA GLY A 170 11.32 5.31 -0.41
C GLY A 170 11.10 4.81 1.02
N ILE A 171 10.22 5.45 1.78
CA ILE A 171 9.87 5.07 3.16
C ILE A 171 9.25 3.67 3.27
N GLU A 172 8.63 3.17 2.20
CA GLU A 172 7.96 1.86 2.21
C GLU A 172 8.95 0.72 2.49
N TRP A 173 10.22 0.91 2.13
CA TRP A 173 11.32 -0.03 2.41
C TRP A 173 11.72 -0.06 3.90
N ALA A 174 11.35 0.95 4.68
CA ALA A 174 11.47 0.93 6.14
C ALA A 174 10.21 0.33 6.79
N ALA A 175 9.04 0.78 6.34
CA ALA A 175 7.74 0.26 6.72
C ALA A 175 6.69 0.70 5.70
N SER A 176 5.88 -0.24 5.20
CA SER A 176 4.87 0.00 4.16
C SER A 176 3.49 0.07 4.80
N ALA A 177 3.08 1.28 5.15
CA ALA A 177 1.78 1.61 5.68
C ALA A 177 1.38 3.02 5.22
N MET A 178 0.08 3.30 5.14
CA MET A 178 -0.41 4.61 4.71
C MET A 178 0.08 5.75 5.61
N GLU A 179 0.22 5.47 6.91
CA GLU A 179 0.77 6.38 7.91
C GLU A 179 2.21 6.76 7.59
N MET A 180 3.01 5.80 7.10
CA MET A 180 4.39 6.05 6.70
C MET A 180 4.46 6.95 5.46
N SER A 181 3.56 6.76 4.49
CA SER A 181 3.43 7.66 3.35
C SER A 181 3.07 9.09 3.79
N ALA A 182 2.15 9.24 4.76
CA ALA A 182 1.78 10.54 5.31
C ALA A 182 2.94 11.22 6.06
N ILE A 183 3.69 10.46 6.87
CA ILE A 183 4.90 10.94 7.56
C ILE A 183 5.95 11.40 6.55
N ALA A 184 6.24 10.60 5.53
CA ALA A 184 7.21 10.94 4.49
C ALA A 184 6.80 12.21 3.73
N ALA A 185 5.52 12.33 3.36
CA ALA A 185 5.00 13.52 2.70
C ALA A 185 5.17 14.78 3.55
N ARG A 186 4.77 14.72 4.84
CA ARG A 186 4.91 15.86 5.77
C ARG A 186 6.37 16.29 5.89
N ASN A 187 7.29 15.35 6.11
CA ASN A 187 8.70 15.65 6.29
C ASN A 187 9.34 16.21 5.03
N ALA A 188 9.00 15.66 3.85
CA ALA A 188 9.53 16.15 2.58
C ALA A 188 9.02 17.56 2.24
N VAL A 189 7.76 17.87 2.52
CA VAL A 189 7.22 19.23 2.34
C VAL A 189 7.90 20.23 3.27
N LEU A 190 8.12 19.87 4.54
CA LEU A 190 8.87 20.72 5.48
C LEU A 190 10.30 20.94 5.02
N LEU A 191 10.99 19.88 4.58
CA LEU A 191 12.34 19.96 4.00
C LEU A 191 12.36 20.91 2.79
N ALA A 192 11.42 20.74 1.87
CA ALA A 192 11.32 21.59 0.68
C ALA A 192 11.04 23.05 1.04
N HIS A 193 10.13 23.31 1.98
CA HIS A 193 9.83 24.64 2.48
C HIS A 193 11.08 25.31 3.10
N HIS A 194 11.81 24.60 3.95
CA HIS A 194 13.00 25.15 4.60
C HIS A 194 14.09 25.51 3.60
N ARG A 195 14.34 24.64 2.61
CA ARG A 195 15.28 24.92 1.51
C ARG A 195 14.82 26.07 0.62
N TRP A 196 13.52 26.16 0.32
CA TRP A 196 12.97 27.24 -0.49
C TRP A 196 13.16 28.62 0.15
N HIS A 197 13.06 28.69 1.48
CA HIS A 197 13.19 29.93 2.24
C HIS A 197 14.60 30.16 2.83
N GLY A 198 15.59 29.32 2.53
CA GLY A 198 16.95 29.43 3.07
C GLY A 198 17.04 29.27 4.60
N THR A 199 16.13 28.49 5.19
CA THR A 199 16.08 28.19 6.64
C THR A 199 16.53 26.76 6.92
N GLU A 200 17.66 26.38 6.33
CA GLU A 200 18.21 25.02 6.38
C GLU A 200 18.72 24.65 7.78
N ASP A 201 18.95 25.63 8.65
CA ASP A 201 19.23 25.47 10.07
C ASP A 201 18.11 24.75 10.85
N ARG A 202 16.92 24.66 10.25
CA ARG A 202 15.77 23.92 10.79
C ARG A 202 15.70 22.45 10.33
N THR A 203 16.62 22.01 9.48
CA THR A 203 16.69 20.64 8.97
C THR A 203 17.85 19.88 9.63
N ASP A 204 17.64 18.59 9.94
CA ASP A 204 18.64 17.68 10.51
C ASP A 204 19.51 18.28 11.65
N GLN A 205 18.84 18.98 12.58
CA GLN A 205 19.51 19.63 13.71
C GLN A 205 20.26 18.62 14.60
N GLU A 206 21.60 18.65 14.56
CA GLU A 206 22.48 17.69 15.24
C GLU A 206 22.20 17.57 16.75
N ASP A 207 21.89 18.68 17.42
CA ASP A 207 21.66 18.73 18.87
C ASP A 207 20.17 18.68 19.28
N LEU A 208 19.25 18.44 18.35
CA LEU A 208 17.81 18.47 18.66
C LEU A 208 17.44 17.47 19.75
N HIS A 209 17.97 16.26 19.67
CA HIS A 209 17.71 15.23 20.68
C HIS A 209 18.25 15.61 22.07
N SER A 210 19.39 16.28 22.13
CA SER A 210 19.98 16.78 23.39
C SER A 210 19.14 17.92 23.96
N ARG A 211 18.64 18.83 23.11
CA ARG A 211 17.79 19.96 23.51
C ARG A 211 16.42 19.52 24.02
N LEU A 212 15.75 18.60 23.33
CA LEU A 212 14.44 18.06 23.72
C LEU A 212 14.47 17.34 25.09
N LYS A 213 15.59 16.69 25.42
CA LYS A 213 15.75 16.02 26.73
C LYS A 213 15.90 16.98 27.90
N ASN A 214 16.38 18.20 27.65
CA ASN A 214 16.60 19.21 28.69
C ASN A 214 15.37 20.12 28.91
N GLU A 215 14.31 19.95 28.12
CA GLU A 215 13.05 20.73 28.21
C GLU A 215 11.89 19.97 28.88
N LEU A 216 12.13 18.74 29.37
CA LEU A 216 11.20 17.90 30.15
C LEU A 216 11.70 17.73 31.58
#